data_AF-A0A3M4YUL0-F1
#
_entry.id   AF-A0A3M4YUL0-F1
#
_cell.length_a   1.000
_cell.length_b   1.000
_cell.length_c   1.000
_cell.angle_alpha   90.00
_cell.angle_beta   90.00
_cell.angle_gamma   90.00
#
_symmetry.space_group_name_H-M   'P 1'
#
loop_
_entity.id
_entity.type
_entity.pdbx_description
1 polymer ?
#
loop_
_entity_poly.entity_id
_entity_poly.type
_entity_poly.pdbx_seq_one_letter_code
_entity_poly.pdbx_strand_id
1 'polypeptide(L)'
;MKHLLLASLLGSAMAMSSLVMAADTDLKTLEAAAKAEGAVNSLGMPDDWANWGGIWKDLEAKYGLKHMDTDMSSAQEIAKFEAEKDNASGDIGDVGAAFGPIATAKGVTQPYKPTTWEQIPTWAKDKDGHWALAYTGTIAFIVNKNLLHGSEIPKSWADLKTGKYKVSIGDVSTAAQAANGVL
;
A
#
# COMPACT_ATOMS: atom_id res chain seq x y z
N MET A 1 62.80 -11.28 27.68
CA MET A 1 61.67 -12.18 27.37
C MET A 1 60.39 -11.53 27.84
N LYS A 2 59.44 -11.37 26.89
CA LYS A 2 58.01 -11.05 27.02
C LYS A 2 57.62 -9.65 27.54
N HIS A 3 57.41 -8.76 26.56
CA HIS A 3 56.56 -7.58 26.64
C HIS A 3 55.09 -7.99 26.84
N LEU A 4 54.36 -7.33 27.73
CA LEU A 4 52.90 -7.38 27.82
C LEU A 4 52.36 -5.99 27.44
N LEU A 5 51.96 -5.89 26.17
CA LEU A 5 51.16 -4.79 25.63
C LEU A 5 49.72 -4.95 26.13
N LEU A 6 49.21 -3.98 26.88
CA LEU A 6 47.77 -3.81 27.07
C LEU A 6 47.18 -3.31 25.74
N ALA A 7 46.54 -4.21 25.01
CA ALA A 7 45.72 -3.85 23.85
C ALA A 7 44.34 -3.42 24.32
N SER A 8 44.06 -2.13 24.20
CA SER A 8 42.72 -1.56 24.25
C SER A 8 41.89 -2.06 23.07
N LEU A 9 40.92 -2.95 23.31
CA LEU A 9 39.87 -3.25 22.34
C LEU A 9 38.75 -2.22 22.50
N LEU A 10 38.81 -1.16 21.70
CA LEU A 10 37.60 -0.45 21.28
C LEU A 10 36.80 -1.42 20.39
N GLY A 11 35.74 -1.99 20.96
CA GLY A 11 34.73 -2.69 20.18
C GLY A 11 33.86 -1.69 19.44
N SER A 12 34.27 -1.29 18.24
CA SER A 12 33.38 -0.63 17.29
C SER A 12 32.39 -1.67 16.77
N ALA A 13 31.20 -1.72 17.36
CA ALA A 13 30.06 -2.43 16.78
C ALA A 13 29.67 -1.67 15.50
N MET A 14 30.11 -2.16 14.35
CA MET A 14 29.54 -1.75 13.07
C MET A 14 28.12 -2.29 13.02
N ALA A 15 27.13 -1.42 13.24
CA ALA A 15 25.76 -1.68 12.85
C ALA A 15 25.74 -1.84 11.32
N MET A 16 25.73 -3.08 10.86
CA MET A 16 25.47 -3.41 9.46
C MET A 16 23.99 -3.14 9.21
N SER A 17 23.67 -1.93 8.77
CA SER A 17 22.41 -1.65 8.08
C SER A 17 22.46 -2.40 6.75
N SER A 18 22.06 -3.67 6.76
CA SER A 18 21.84 -4.40 5.51
C SER A 18 20.61 -3.79 4.84
N LEU A 19 20.84 -2.87 3.91
CA LEU A 19 19.93 -2.66 2.80
C LEU A 19 19.87 -4.01 2.06
N VAL A 20 18.92 -4.85 2.45
CA VAL A 20 18.56 -6.04 1.68
C VAL A 20 18.02 -5.51 0.37
N MET A 21 18.86 -5.53 -0.67
CA MET A 21 18.39 -5.37 -2.04
C MET A 21 17.50 -6.57 -2.33
N ALA A 22 16.18 -6.39 -2.24
CA ALA A 22 15.15 -7.40 -2.54
C ALA A 22 15.09 -7.77 -4.04
N ALA A 23 16.13 -7.49 -4.81
CA ALA A 23 16.14 -7.55 -6.26
C ALA A 23 16.51 -8.93 -6.84
N ASP A 24 16.94 -9.90 -6.02
CA ASP A 24 17.27 -11.27 -6.46
C ASP A 24 16.90 -12.33 -5.41
N THR A 25 15.76 -12.16 -4.73
CA THR A 25 15.31 -13.17 -3.76
C THR A 25 14.69 -14.34 -4.52
N ASP A 26 15.37 -15.49 -4.50
CA ASP A 26 14.76 -16.78 -4.85
C ASP A 26 13.41 -16.90 -4.12
N LEU A 27 12.32 -17.12 -4.86
CA LEU A 27 10.95 -17.09 -4.31
C LEU A 27 10.78 -18.04 -3.12
N LYS A 28 11.49 -19.17 -3.10
CA LYS A 28 11.44 -20.10 -1.97
C LYS A 28 12.05 -19.50 -0.71
N THR A 29 13.12 -18.72 -0.85
CA THR A 29 13.75 -18.00 0.26
C THR A 29 12.81 -16.92 0.81
N LEU A 30 12.13 -16.18 -0.08
CA LEU A 30 11.12 -15.20 0.32
C LEU A 30 9.94 -15.86 1.06
N GLU A 31 9.41 -16.95 0.50
CA GLU A 31 8.32 -17.72 1.13
C GLU A 31 8.72 -18.26 2.50
N ALA A 32 9.94 -18.78 2.65
CA ALA A 32 10.45 -19.28 3.93
C ALA A 32 10.59 -18.17 4.96
N ALA A 33 11.07 -16.98 4.56
CA ALA A 33 11.19 -15.82 5.43
C ALA A 33 9.81 -15.30 5.87
N ALA A 34 8.88 -15.13 4.94
CA ALA A 34 7.50 -14.71 5.25
C ALA A 34 6.81 -15.70 6.20
N LYS A 35 6.99 -17.00 5.98
CA LYS A 35 6.49 -18.05 6.90
C LYS A 35 7.10 -17.96 8.29
N ALA A 36 8.37 -17.58 8.41
CA ALA A 36 9.03 -17.41 9.68
C ALA A 36 8.52 -16.17 10.44
N GLU A 37 8.16 -15.09 9.73
CA GLU A 37 7.48 -13.92 10.28
C GLU A 37 6.04 -14.27 10.71
N GLY A 38 5.32 -15.04 9.88
CA GLY A 38 4.03 -15.65 10.21
C GLY A 38 2.82 -14.72 10.12
N ALA A 39 3.02 -13.43 9.79
CA ALA A 39 1.95 -12.47 9.59
C ALA A 39 2.35 -11.37 8.60
N VAL A 40 1.35 -10.71 8.02
CA VAL A 40 1.48 -9.46 7.28
C VAL A 40 0.33 -8.54 7.69
N ASN A 41 0.64 -7.32 8.12
CA ASN A 41 -0.35 -6.31 8.52
C ASN A 41 -0.51 -5.28 7.40
N SER A 42 -1.74 -4.94 7.02
CA SER A 42 -2.01 -3.95 5.98
C SER A 42 -2.60 -2.65 6.53
N LEU A 43 -2.43 -1.58 5.77
CA LEU A 43 -3.14 -0.32 5.94
C LEU A 43 -3.97 -0.03 4.68
N GLY A 44 -5.24 0.33 4.83
CA GLY A 44 -6.09 0.70 3.70
C GLY A 44 -6.44 -0.45 2.74
N MET A 45 -6.39 -1.70 3.19
CA MET A 45 -6.68 -2.89 2.36
C MET A 45 -7.78 -3.78 2.98
N PRO A 46 -8.97 -3.22 3.29
CA PRO A 46 -10.04 -3.97 3.95
C PRO A 46 -10.63 -5.04 3.02
N ASP A 47 -11.26 -6.06 3.62
CA ASP A 47 -11.81 -7.23 2.92
C ASP A 47 -12.76 -6.88 1.75
N ASP A 48 -13.55 -5.82 1.91
CA ASP A 48 -14.58 -5.39 0.98
C ASP A 48 -14.07 -4.48 -0.15
N TRP A 49 -12.82 -4.03 -0.08
CA TRP A 49 -12.18 -3.28 -1.15
C TRP A 49 -11.55 -4.23 -2.17
N ALA A 50 -12.02 -4.17 -3.42
CA ALA A 50 -11.48 -4.94 -4.55
C ALA A 50 -11.29 -6.46 -4.28
N ASN A 51 -12.03 -7.02 -3.30
CA ASN A 51 -11.92 -8.40 -2.84
C ASN A 51 -10.53 -8.76 -2.23
N TRP A 52 -9.89 -7.83 -1.51
CA TRP A 52 -8.68 -8.12 -0.73
C TRP A 52 -8.88 -9.27 0.26
N GLY A 53 -10.08 -9.44 0.83
CA GLY A 53 -10.37 -10.55 1.73
C GLY A 53 -10.23 -11.93 1.10
N GLY A 54 -10.38 -12.05 -0.23
CA GLY A 54 -10.05 -13.26 -0.96
C GLY A 54 -8.54 -13.51 -1.03
N ILE A 55 -7.75 -12.45 -1.23
CA ILE A 55 -6.29 -12.53 -1.29
C ILE A 55 -5.70 -12.88 0.08
N TRP A 56 -6.23 -12.30 1.17
CA TRP A 56 -5.80 -12.63 2.53
C TRP A 56 -6.06 -14.09 2.89
N LYS A 57 -7.23 -14.62 2.54
CA LYS A 57 -7.55 -16.05 2.69
C LYS A 57 -6.60 -16.94 1.88
N ASP A 58 -6.26 -16.53 0.67
CA ASP A 58 -5.31 -17.24 -0.18
C ASP A 58 -3.90 -17.27 0.43
N LEU A 59 -3.43 -16.15 1.01
CA LEU A 59 -2.13 -16.09 1.70
C LEU A 59 -2.11 -16.96 2.95
N GLU A 60 -3.17 -16.94 3.77
CA GLU A 60 -3.31 -17.81 4.93
C GLU A 60 -3.30 -19.29 4.51
N ALA A 61 -4.09 -19.67 3.50
CA ALA A 61 -4.19 -21.05 3.06
C ALA A 61 -2.92 -21.60 2.41
N LYS A 62 -2.22 -20.80 1.58
CA LYS A 62 -1.03 -21.24 0.85
C LYS A 62 0.25 -21.13 1.67
N TYR A 63 0.34 -20.10 2.51
CA TYR A 63 1.58 -19.73 3.18
C TYR A 63 1.48 -19.69 4.71
N GLY A 64 0.28 -19.83 5.30
CA GLY A 64 0.11 -19.80 6.75
C GLY A 64 0.28 -18.41 7.36
N LEU A 65 0.20 -17.36 6.54
CA LEU A 65 0.35 -15.98 6.99
C LEU A 65 -0.96 -15.50 7.60
N LYS A 66 -0.89 -15.06 8.87
CA LYS A 66 -1.98 -14.32 9.48
C LYS A 66 -2.02 -12.90 8.93
N HIS A 67 -3.18 -12.29 8.99
CA HIS A 67 -3.37 -10.93 8.49
C HIS A 67 -4.28 -10.13 9.41
N MET A 68 -3.97 -8.85 9.56
CA MET A 68 -4.86 -7.84 10.11
C MET A 68 -4.73 -6.56 9.28
N ASP A 69 -5.86 -5.89 9.06
CA ASP A 69 -5.91 -4.60 8.37
C ASP A 69 -6.28 -3.47 9.34
N THR A 70 -5.71 -2.29 9.10
CA THR A 70 -6.23 -1.03 9.63
C THR A 70 -6.66 -0.13 8.48
N ASP A 71 -7.96 -0.09 8.19
CA ASP A 71 -8.50 0.70 7.08
C ASP A 71 -8.32 2.21 7.32
N MET A 72 -7.81 2.91 6.29
CA MET A 72 -7.59 4.35 6.26
C MET A 72 -7.31 4.84 4.83
N SER A 73 -7.28 6.15 4.64
CA SER A 73 -7.01 6.76 3.32
C SER A 73 -5.53 6.85 2.97
N SER A 74 -5.21 6.98 1.67
CA SER A 74 -3.84 7.04 1.15
C SER A 74 -2.92 8.05 1.84
N ALA A 75 -3.42 9.24 2.16
CA ALA A 75 -2.62 10.24 2.88
C ALA A 75 -2.33 9.81 4.33
N GLN A 76 -3.27 9.12 4.98
CA GLN A 76 -3.14 8.63 6.35
C GLN A 76 -2.18 7.44 6.44
N GLU A 77 -2.22 6.53 5.47
CA GLU A 77 -1.27 5.39 5.38
C GLU A 77 0.17 5.90 5.36
N ILE A 78 0.48 6.84 4.44
CA ILE A 78 1.80 7.43 4.30
C ILE A 78 2.24 8.13 5.58
N ALA A 79 1.34 8.90 6.20
CA ALA A 79 1.64 9.60 7.46
C ALA A 79 1.91 8.62 8.61
N LYS A 80 1.20 7.48 8.64
CA LYS A 80 1.37 6.44 9.65
C LYS A 80 2.71 5.74 9.50
N PHE A 81 3.10 5.34 8.29
CA PHE A 81 4.45 4.80 8.05
C PHE A 81 5.56 5.79 8.43
N GLU A 82 5.40 7.07 8.07
CA GLU A 82 6.36 8.12 8.41
C GLU A 82 6.50 8.34 9.94
N ALA A 83 5.39 8.22 10.67
CA ALA A 83 5.35 8.39 12.11
C ALA A 83 5.90 7.18 12.87
N GLU A 84 5.59 5.96 12.43
CA GLU A 84 5.91 4.73 13.16
C GLU A 84 7.31 4.20 12.87
N LYS A 85 7.86 4.45 11.67
CA LYS A 85 9.21 4.03 11.25
C LYS A 85 9.48 2.56 11.61
N ASP A 86 10.50 2.30 12.43
CA ASP A 86 10.91 0.95 12.83
C ASP A 86 9.94 0.27 13.81
N ASN A 87 8.99 1.01 14.40
CA ASN A 87 7.94 0.47 15.25
C ASN A 87 6.59 0.44 14.52
N ALA A 88 6.63 -0.02 13.27
CA ALA A 88 5.49 -0.07 12.36
C ALA A 88 4.41 -1.05 12.84
N SER A 89 3.16 -0.62 12.73
CA SER A 89 1.98 -1.47 12.92
C SER A 89 1.38 -1.99 11.61
N GLY A 90 1.91 -1.54 10.47
CA GLY A 90 1.59 -2.05 9.13
C GLY A 90 2.86 -2.35 8.35
N ASP A 91 2.78 -3.30 7.43
CA ASP A 91 3.89 -3.77 6.59
C ASP A 91 3.69 -3.37 5.12
N ILE A 92 2.43 -3.26 4.69
CA ILE A 92 2.03 -2.92 3.32
C ILE A 92 0.81 -2.00 3.31
N GLY A 93 0.69 -1.13 2.30
CA GLY A 93 -0.48 -0.29 2.08
C GLY A 93 -0.85 -0.20 0.59
N ASP A 94 -2.07 0.25 0.31
CA ASP A 94 -2.61 0.38 -1.05
C ASP A 94 -3.06 1.83 -1.30
N VAL A 95 -2.19 2.60 -1.95
CA VAL A 95 -2.42 4.02 -2.19
C VAL A 95 -2.78 4.31 -3.65
N GLY A 96 -3.58 5.36 -3.88
CA GLY A 96 -3.87 5.81 -5.24
C GLY A 96 -2.62 6.20 -6.04
N ALA A 97 -2.69 6.11 -7.37
CA ALA A 97 -1.54 6.33 -8.27
C ALA A 97 -0.76 7.64 -8.01
N ALA A 98 -1.46 8.73 -7.67
CA ALA A 98 -0.85 10.03 -7.38
C ALA A 98 -0.01 10.04 -6.07
N PHE A 99 -0.26 9.10 -5.16
CA PHE A 99 0.38 8.99 -3.86
C PHE A 99 1.66 8.14 -3.87
N GLY A 100 1.88 7.28 -4.89
CA GLY A 100 3.11 6.49 -5.04
C GLY A 100 4.39 7.35 -5.03
N PRO A 101 4.48 8.41 -5.85
CA PRO A 101 5.60 9.35 -5.80
C PRO A 101 5.74 10.09 -4.47
N ILE A 102 4.63 10.38 -3.79
CA ILE A 102 4.63 11.07 -2.49
C ILE A 102 5.22 10.16 -1.40
N ALA A 103 4.79 8.90 -1.35
CA ALA A 103 5.31 7.89 -0.43
C ALA A 103 6.82 7.68 -0.64
N THR A 104 7.25 7.61 -1.90
CA THR A 104 8.66 7.49 -2.26
C THR A 104 9.47 8.71 -1.82
N ALA A 105 8.99 9.93 -2.08
CA ALA A 105 9.66 11.16 -1.66
C ALA A 105 9.75 11.32 -0.13
N LYS A 106 8.79 10.75 0.61
CA LYS A 106 8.80 10.69 2.08
C LYS A 106 9.70 9.59 2.66
N GLY A 107 10.23 8.71 1.81
CA GLY A 107 11.12 7.62 2.24
C GLY A 107 10.40 6.54 3.04
N VAL A 108 9.10 6.36 2.84
CA VAL A 108 8.28 5.34 3.54
C VAL A 108 8.08 4.07 2.71
N THR A 109 8.77 3.94 1.58
CA THR A 109 8.68 2.77 0.69
C THR A 109 10.03 2.07 0.57
N GLN A 110 9.98 0.74 0.40
CA GLN A 110 11.12 -0.08 0.01
C GLN A 110 10.92 -0.60 -1.42
N PRO A 111 11.96 -0.64 -2.27
CA PRO A 111 11.80 -1.09 -3.64
C PRO A 111 11.65 -2.61 -3.71
N TYR A 112 10.63 -3.07 -4.43
CA TYR A 112 10.43 -4.48 -4.75
C TYR A 112 9.88 -4.64 -6.18
N LYS A 113 10.60 -5.40 -7.01
CA LYS A 113 10.19 -5.73 -8.37
C LYS A 113 9.76 -7.20 -8.41
N PRO A 114 8.45 -7.50 -8.44
CA PRO A 114 7.98 -8.89 -8.53
C PRO A 114 8.46 -9.55 -9.82
N THR A 115 8.39 -10.87 -9.90
CA THR A 115 8.74 -11.65 -11.11
C THR A 115 7.92 -11.26 -12.34
N THR A 116 6.77 -10.61 -12.15
CA THR A 116 5.89 -10.08 -13.19
C THR A 116 6.19 -8.62 -13.56
N TRP A 117 7.24 -8.00 -13.01
CA TRP A 117 7.54 -6.57 -13.17
C TRP A 117 7.58 -6.11 -14.64
N GLU A 118 8.22 -6.88 -15.52
CA GLU A 118 8.33 -6.57 -16.94
C GLU A 118 6.98 -6.61 -17.68
N GLN A 119 5.96 -7.24 -17.11
CA GLN A 119 4.60 -7.27 -17.66
C GLN A 119 3.79 -6.01 -17.30
N ILE A 120 4.21 -5.27 -16.28
CA ILE A 120 3.53 -4.05 -15.84
C ILE A 120 3.90 -2.91 -16.80
N PRO A 121 2.91 -2.22 -17.41
CA PRO A 121 3.17 -1.11 -18.32
C PRO A 121 4.03 -0.01 -17.69
N THR A 122 4.91 0.61 -18.46
CA THR A 122 5.83 1.65 -17.95
C THR A 122 5.11 2.85 -17.34
N TRP A 123 3.90 3.18 -17.80
CA TRP A 123 3.10 4.27 -17.22
C TRP A 123 2.50 3.92 -15.85
N ALA A 124 2.46 2.64 -15.50
CA ALA A 124 1.79 2.09 -14.32
C ALA A 124 2.77 1.68 -13.22
N LYS A 125 4.04 2.11 -13.27
CA LYS A 125 5.07 1.79 -12.29
C LYS A 125 6.17 2.83 -12.25
N ASP A 126 6.89 2.90 -11.15
CA ASP A 126 8.14 3.66 -11.10
C ASP A 126 9.31 2.89 -11.74
N LYS A 127 10.48 3.53 -11.84
CA LYS A 127 11.66 2.91 -12.42
C LYS A 127 12.38 1.97 -11.43
N ASP A 128 12.28 2.28 -10.14
CA ASP A 128 13.15 1.74 -9.11
C ASP A 128 12.47 0.63 -8.29
N GLY A 129 11.15 0.46 -8.42
CA GLY A 129 10.38 -0.61 -7.77
C GLY A 129 9.66 -0.16 -6.50
N HIS A 130 9.60 1.14 -6.22
CA HIS A 130 8.91 1.66 -5.04
C HIS A 130 7.39 1.60 -5.13
N TRP A 131 6.83 1.61 -6.35
CA TRP A 131 5.38 1.46 -6.54
C TRP A 131 5.03 0.93 -7.94
N ALA A 132 3.92 0.20 -8.02
CA ALA A 132 3.28 -0.20 -9.26
C ALA A 132 1.77 -0.36 -9.07
N LEU A 133 1.00 -0.10 -10.12
CA LEU A 133 -0.44 -0.33 -10.12
C LEU A 133 -0.74 -1.82 -10.27
N ALA A 134 -1.47 -2.38 -9.30
CA ALA A 134 -1.96 -3.74 -9.36
C ALA A 134 -3.29 -3.86 -10.12
N TYR A 135 -4.09 -2.79 -10.16
CA TYR A 135 -5.40 -2.74 -10.82
C TYR A 135 -5.77 -1.29 -11.21
N THR A 136 -6.83 -1.15 -12.00
CA THR A 136 -7.40 0.15 -12.40
C THR A 136 -8.91 0.17 -12.23
N GLY A 137 -9.49 1.35 -12.02
CA GLY A 137 -10.94 1.55 -11.97
C GLY A 137 -11.39 2.78 -12.77
N THR A 138 -12.70 2.97 -12.86
CA THR A 138 -13.30 4.18 -13.45
C THR A 138 -14.31 4.73 -12.47
N ILE A 139 -14.26 6.05 -12.22
CA ILE A 139 -15.23 6.72 -11.35
C ILE A 139 -16.63 6.55 -11.91
N ALA A 140 -17.56 6.16 -11.04
CA ALA A 140 -18.94 5.87 -11.39
C ALA A 140 -19.90 6.43 -10.34
N PHE A 141 -21.18 6.54 -10.70
CA PHE A 141 -22.24 6.88 -9.76
C PHE A 141 -22.80 5.62 -9.11
N ILE A 142 -22.77 5.58 -7.79
CA ILE A 142 -23.57 4.66 -6.99
C ILE A 142 -24.82 5.39 -6.50
N VAL A 143 -26.00 4.86 -6.82
CA VAL A 143 -27.29 5.53 -6.55
C VAL A 143 -28.16 4.68 -5.64
N ASN A 144 -28.76 5.30 -4.63
CA ASN A 144 -29.74 4.66 -3.77
C ASN A 144 -31.14 4.72 -4.41
N LYS A 145 -31.58 3.61 -5.01
CA LYS A 145 -32.87 3.50 -5.70
C LYS A 145 -34.10 3.57 -4.78
N ASN A 146 -33.92 3.49 -3.47
CA ASN A 146 -34.99 3.71 -2.50
C ASN A 146 -35.22 5.20 -2.21
N LEU A 147 -34.25 6.05 -2.58
CA LEU A 147 -34.33 7.50 -2.43
C LEU A 147 -34.49 8.23 -3.77
N LEU A 148 -33.95 7.67 -4.86
CA LEU A 148 -34.04 8.23 -6.21
C LEU A 148 -34.83 7.30 -7.12
N HIS A 149 -35.87 7.83 -7.76
CA HIS A 149 -36.74 7.06 -8.64
C HIS A 149 -36.74 7.60 -10.07
N GLY A 150 -36.76 6.67 -11.03
CA GLY A 150 -36.98 6.99 -12.45
C GLY A 150 -36.06 8.09 -12.99
N SER A 151 -36.65 9.22 -13.38
CA SER A 151 -35.94 10.37 -13.96
C SER A 151 -35.05 11.14 -12.99
N GLU A 152 -35.09 10.85 -11.69
CA GLU A 152 -34.21 11.49 -10.70
C GLU A 152 -32.79 10.93 -10.71
N ILE A 153 -32.59 9.76 -11.32
CA ILE A 153 -31.28 9.09 -11.36
C ILE A 153 -30.35 9.84 -12.33
N PRO A 154 -29.22 10.41 -11.85
CA PRO A 154 -28.26 11.08 -12.72
C PRO A 154 -27.61 10.10 -13.69
N LYS A 155 -27.43 10.56 -14.93
CA LYS A 155 -26.72 9.83 -15.98
C LYS A 155 -25.48 10.58 -16.46
N SER A 156 -25.32 11.83 -16.04
CA SER A 156 -24.17 12.68 -16.34
C SER A 156 -23.77 13.52 -15.14
N TRP A 157 -22.54 14.02 -15.14
CA TRP A 157 -22.06 15.01 -14.16
C TRP A 157 -22.88 16.30 -14.19
N ALA A 158 -23.47 16.66 -15.35
CA ALA A 158 -24.32 17.83 -15.47
C ALA A 158 -25.62 17.66 -14.66
N ASP A 159 -26.18 16.45 -14.63
CA ASP A 159 -27.42 16.15 -13.90
C ASP A 159 -27.26 16.38 -12.39
N LEU A 160 -26.05 16.16 -11.85
CA LEU A 160 -25.73 16.39 -10.44
C LEU A 160 -25.91 17.85 -10.02
N LYS A 161 -25.75 18.81 -10.94
CA LYS A 161 -25.89 20.25 -10.66
C LYS A 161 -27.33 20.67 -10.41
N THR A 162 -28.27 19.99 -11.05
CA THR A 162 -29.70 20.31 -11.00
C THR A 162 -30.51 19.35 -10.14
N GLY A 163 -29.90 18.26 -9.69
CA GLY A 163 -30.51 17.27 -8.82
C GLY A 163 -30.97 17.85 -7.48
N LYS A 164 -32.08 17.34 -6.94
CA LYS A 164 -32.58 17.71 -5.60
C LYS A 164 -32.03 16.81 -4.48
N TYR A 165 -31.02 16.00 -4.80
CA TYR A 165 -30.43 15.01 -3.91
C TYR A 165 -29.08 15.46 -3.37
N LYS A 166 -28.62 14.77 -2.33
CA LYS A 166 -27.28 14.98 -1.78
C LYS A 166 -26.28 14.11 -2.53
N VAL A 167 -25.13 14.69 -2.85
CA VAL A 167 -24.00 13.99 -3.47
C VAL A 167 -22.94 13.76 -2.39
N SER A 168 -22.59 12.49 -2.16
CA SER A 168 -21.48 12.11 -1.27
C SER A 168 -20.21 11.97 -2.11
N ILE A 169 -19.31 12.95 -2.01
CA ILE A 169 -18.07 12.99 -2.81
C ILE A 169 -16.84 12.39 -2.09
N GLY A 170 -16.97 12.03 -0.81
CA GLY A 170 -15.86 11.57 0.03
C GLY A 170 -14.94 12.69 0.51
N ASP A 171 -13.88 12.34 1.25
CA ASP A 171 -12.86 13.31 1.68
C ASP A 171 -11.81 13.52 0.59
N VAL A 172 -11.99 14.59 -0.17
CA VAL A 172 -11.11 14.98 -1.29
C VAL A 172 -9.67 15.26 -0.85
N SER A 173 -9.46 15.63 0.42
CA SER A 173 -8.14 16.02 0.91
C SER A 173 -7.21 14.85 1.21
N THR A 174 -7.78 13.66 1.46
CA THR A 174 -7.03 12.50 1.95
C THR A 174 -7.22 11.25 1.11
N ALA A 175 -8.38 11.08 0.47
CA ALA A 175 -8.77 9.85 -0.20
C ALA A 175 -8.61 9.94 -1.73
N ALA A 176 -7.90 8.98 -2.32
CA ALA A 176 -7.61 8.96 -3.76
C ALA A 176 -8.87 8.90 -4.62
N GLN A 177 -9.85 8.08 -4.25
CA GLN A 177 -11.13 7.96 -4.96
C GLN A 177 -11.95 9.25 -4.94
N ALA A 178 -11.92 9.99 -3.81
CA ALA A 178 -12.63 11.25 -3.67
C ALA A 178 -11.96 12.35 -4.51
N ALA A 179 -10.62 12.40 -4.48
CA ALA A 179 -9.85 13.32 -5.32
C ALA A 179 -10.14 13.11 -6.82
N ASN A 180 -10.13 11.87 -7.29
CA ASN A 180 -10.44 11.56 -8.70
C ASN A 180 -11.90 11.83 -9.09
N GLY A 181 -12.82 11.85 -8.13
CA GLY A 181 -14.24 12.12 -8.38
C GLY A 181 -14.58 13.59 -8.67
N VAL A 182 -13.62 14.51 -8.49
CA VAL A 182 -13.83 15.97 -8.64
C VAL A 182 -12.85 16.65 -9.60
N LEU A 183 -12.03 15.87 -10.32
CA LEU A 183 -11.11 16.37 -11.35
C LEU A 183 -11.82 16.79 -12.64
#